data_AF-A0A9Q4L226-F1
#
_entry.id   AF-A0A9Q4L226-F1
#
_cell.length_a   1.000
_cell.length_b   1.000
_cell.length_c   1.000
_cell.angle_alpha   90.00
_cell.angle_beta   90.00
_cell.angle_gamma   90.00
#
_symmetry.space_group_name_H-M   'P 1'
#
loop_
_entity.id
_entity.type
_entity.pdbx_description
1 polymer ?
#
loop_
_entity_poly.entity_id
_entity_poly.type
_entity_poly.pdbx_seq_one_letter_code
_entity_poly.pdbx_strand_id
1 'polypeptide(L)'
;MNRRRFLRGTAAIGTAGIAGCLEGLGFEEESALANPPLVENRPDAVYLPASREEMGMYGSATDGDYAIAFSYTFPHRFWTVEATADGKQLVEVEADDSLHLMATLWDRETGTVLPVDMRLEIRRDGSPIDGGTLSPWPMISQRMGFHYGDNVRLPGEGEYTVRARAGPLTLDRVGAFEGRFESAASLAVTFEYARSDVTGLSFDSIEPDRRGSPDALPLMNHGGGEQGGNGDGGSGHVPTGQGPSIESLPGDHLGTDRSGDAKLSAIATDADRFTDGGTYLAITPRTPYNDIILPFTSLSASIERDGSTLHEESLTETLDGEFGHHYGLEVDELTDGDRVTVTVDSAPQVSRHDGYETAFFEFEALTYTV
;
A
#
# COMPACT_ATOMS: atom_id res chain seq x y z
N MET A 1 -15.70 70.77 4.81
CA MET A 1 -16.53 70.96 3.59
C MET A 1 -16.68 69.60 2.93
N ASN A 2 -17.72 68.78 3.15
CA ASN A 2 -19.14 68.95 2.87
C ASN A 2 -19.46 69.36 1.43
N ARG A 3 -19.90 68.39 0.61
CA ARG A 3 -21.15 68.46 -0.16
C ARG A 3 -21.85 67.09 -0.17
N ARG A 4 -22.72 66.89 0.81
CA ARG A 4 -23.93 66.03 0.70
C ARG A 4 -24.89 66.72 -0.28
N ARG A 5 -25.72 66.02 -1.06
CA ARG A 5 -27.11 65.57 -0.79
C ARG A 5 -27.81 65.67 -2.18
N PHE A 6 -28.84 64.95 -2.62
CA PHE A 6 -29.89 64.15 -2.00
C PHE A 6 -30.74 63.61 -3.16
N LEU A 7 -31.23 62.37 -3.06
CA LEU A 7 -32.63 62.08 -3.34
C LEU A 7 -33.00 60.86 -2.49
N ARG A 8 -33.70 61.13 -1.38
CA ARG A 8 -34.49 60.17 -0.63
C ARG A 8 -35.93 60.21 -1.15
N GLY A 9 -36.56 59.04 -1.18
CA GLY A 9 -38.02 58.87 -1.25
C GLY A 9 -38.36 57.38 -1.33
N THR A 10 -38.26 56.59 -0.25
CA THR A 10 -39.38 56.00 0.56
C THR A 10 -40.45 55.26 -0.27
N ALA A 11 -40.90 54.03 0.00
CA ALA A 11 -40.79 53.16 1.17
C ALA A 11 -41.24 51.71 0.86
N ALA A 12 -40.68 50.75 1.61
CA ALA A 12 -41.27 49.55 2.23
C ALA A 12 -41.90 48.41 1.38
N ILE A 13 -41.38 47.19 1.56
CA ILE A 13 -42.02 45.95 2.07
C ILE A 13 -41.24 44.72 1.56
N GLY A 14 -40.68 43.92 2.48
CA GLY A 14 -40.45 42.48 2.27
C GLY A 14 -39.03 41.98 1.95
N THR A 15 -38.06 42.13 2.85
CA THR A 15 -36.92 41.19 2.92
C THR A 15 -37.29 40.03 3.84
N ALA A 16 -37.91 39.00 3.25
CA ALA A 16 -37.94 37.66 3.83
C ALA A 16 -36.85 36.85 3.12
N GLY A 17 -35.95 36.26 3.91
CA GLY A 17 -34.80 35.52 3.42
C GLY A 17 -35.20 34.34 2.54
N ILE A 18 -34.53 34.23 1.38
CA ILE A 18 -34.59 33.03 0.52
C ILE A 18 -33.37 32.15 0.81
N ALA A 19 -32.94 32.08 2.08
CA ALA A 19 -31.87 31.20 2.52
C ALA A 19 -32.39 29.80 2.90
N GLY A 20 -33.70 29.53 2.80
CA GLY A 20 -34.33 28.30 3.29
C GLY A 20 -35.27 27.61 2.30
N CYS A 21 -35.04 27.75 0.98
CA CYS A 21 -35.86 27.07 -0.04
C CYS A 21 -35.08 26.10 -0.94
N LEU A 22 -33.79 25.87 -0.66
CA LEU A 22 -33.01 24.81 -1.32
C LEU A 22 -33.02 23.49 -0.53
N GLU A 23 -33.13 23.52 0.81
CA GLU A 23 -33.30 22.31 1.64
C GLU A 23 -34.65 21.60 1.40
N GLY A 24 -35.68 22.33 0.96
CA GLY A 24 -37.02 21.76 0.69
C GLY A 24 -37.19 21.12 -0.69
N LEU A 25 -36.18 21.17 -1.55
CA LEU A 25 -36.22 20.60 -2.90
C LEU A 25 -35.48 19.25 -3.01
N GLY A 26 -34.96 18.70 -1.91
CA GLY A 26 -34.29 17.40 -1.92
C GLY A 26 -33.04 17.34 -2.79
N PHE A 27 -32.46 18.51 -3.11
CA PHE A 27 -31.10 18.60 -3.63
C PHE A 27 -30.15 18.78 -2.45
N GLU A 28 -30.12 17.79 -1.54
CA GLU A 28 -28.83 17.45 -0.97
C GLU A 28 -28.02 16.94 -2.16
N GLU A 29 -26.97 17.66 -2.54
CA GLU A 29 -25.87 17.04 -3.27
C GLU A 29 -25.28 16.02 -2.28
N GLU A 30 -25.96 14.88 -2.11
CA GLU A 30 -25.35 13.70 -1.51
C GLU A 30 -24.13 13.47 -2.39
N SER A 31 -22.97 13.80 -1.85
CA SER A 31 -21.71 13.46 -2.46
C SER A 31 -21.80 11.97 -2.81
N ALA A 32 -21.87 11.65 -4.10
CA ALA A 32 -21.84 10.28 -4.59
C ALA A 32 -20.51 9.57 -4.27
N LEU A 33 -19.63 10.23 -3.51
CA LEU A 33 -18.32 9.83 -3.02
C LEU A 33 -18.29 9.82 -1.49
N ALA A 34 -19.39 9.48 -0.83
CA ALA A 34 -19.34 9.24 0.61
C ALA A 34 -18.48 8.00 0.86
N ASN A 35 -17.35 8.18 1.54
CA ASN A 35 -16.53 7.06 2.02
C ASN A 35 -17.45 6.01 2.68
N PRO A 36 -17.21 4.71 2.46
CA PRO A 36 -17.95 3.68 3.18
C PRO A 36 -17.92 3.95 4.69
N PRO A 37 -18.96 3.59 5.45
CA PRO A 37 -18.95 3.82 6.89
C PRO A 37 -17.75 3.12 7.53
N LEU A 38 -17.10 3.77 8.49
CA LEU A 38 -16.10 3.09 9.32
C LEU A 38 -16.77 2.07 10.22
N VAL A 39 -16.08 0.97 10.47
CA VAL A 39 -16.48 0.03 11.52
C VAL A 39 -16.32 0.73 12.87
N GLU A 40 -17.32 0.61 13.74
CA GLU A 40 -17.25 1.11 15.12
C GLU A 40 -16.46 0.11 16.00
N ASN A 41 -15.74 0.61 17.01
CA ASN A 41 -14.98 -0.22 17.96
C ASN A 41 -14.00 -1.20 17.29
N ARG A 42 -13.24 -0.70 16.31
CA ARG A 42 -12.23 -1.47 15.57
C ARG A 42 -11.16 -2.03 16.53
N PRO A 43 -10.71 -3.28 16.33
CA PRO A 43 -9.61 -3.84 17.11
C PRO A 43 -8.27 -3.23 16.69
N ASP A 44 -7.27 -3.27 17.56
CA ASP A 44 -5.87 -2.98 17.23
C ASP A 44 -5.20 -4.17 16.51
N ALA A 45 -5.83 -4.62 15.42
CA ALA A 45 -5.48 -5.81 14.65
C ALA A 45 -6.11 -5.74 13.26
N VAL A 46 -5.70 -6.63 12.35
CA VAL A 46 -6.35 -6.81 11.06
C VAL A 46 -7.79 -7.29 11.24
N TYR A 47 -8.73 -6.65 10.54
CA TYR A 47 -10.15 -6.92 10.67
C TYR A 47 -10.93 -6.76 9.35
N LEU A 48 -12.12 -7.36 9.25
CA LEU A 48 -12.98 -7.18 8.08
C LEU A 48 -13.58 -5.76 8.00
N PRO A 49 -13.32 -4.99 6.93
CA PRO A 49 -13.86 -3.64 6.77
C PRO A 49 -15.37 -3.65 6.56
N ALA A 50 -15.98 -2.46 6.53
CA ALA A 50 -17.43 -2.34 6.33
C ALA A 50 -17.88 -2.72 4.92
N SER A 51 -17.00 -2.61 3.94
CA SER A 51 -17.30 -2.86 2.55
C SER A 51 -16.10 -3.42 1.77
N ARG A 52 -16.41 -3.97 0.61
CA ARG A 52 -15.48 -4.43 -0.41
C ARG A 52 -15.68 -3.58 -1.65
N GLU A 53 -14.64 -2.86 -2.05
CA GLU A 53 -14.72 -1.89 -3.15
C GLU A 53 -14.23 -2.48 -4.46
N GLU A 54 -14.94 -2.25 -5.56
CA GLU A 54 -14.49 -2.58 -6.91
C GLU A 54 -13.37 -1.64 -7.37
N MET A 55 -12.54 -2.10 -8.29
CA MET A 55 -11.42 -1.33 -8.84
C MET A 55 -11.43 -1.48 -10.36
N GLY A 56 -11.31 -0.36 -11.06
CA GLY A 56 -11.08 -0.32 -12.50
C GLY A 56 -9.58 -0.43 -12.82
N MET A 57 -9.27 -0.63 -14.10
CA MET A 57 -7.91 -0.75 -14.61
C MET A 57 -7.71 0.16 -15.81
N TYR A 58 -6.73 1.06 -15.72
CA TYR A 58 -6.34 1.96 -16.79
C TYR A 58 -5.31 1.37 -17.74
N GLY A 59 -4.62 0.31 -17.32
CA GLY A 59 -3.71 -0.44 -18.18
C GLY A 59 -2.37 -0.71 -17.51
N SER A 60 -1.44 -1.24 -18.30
CA SER A 60 -0.11 -1.61 -17.84
C SER A 60 0.97 -1.21 -18.86
N ALA A 61 2.21 -1.15 -18.39
CA ALA A 61 3.38 -0.88 -19.21
C ALA A 61 4.56 -1.72 -18.73
N THR A 62 5.55 -1.90 -19.61
CA THR A 62 6.80 -2.61 -19.30
C THR A 62 8.00 -1.81 -19.78
N ASP A 63 9.11 -1.89 -19.06
CA ASP A 63 10.40 -1.28 -19.43
C ASP A 63 11.53 -2.13 -18.85
N GLY A 64 12.25 -2.86 -19.71
CA GLY A 64 13.24 -3.85 -19.28
C GLY A 64 12.61 -4.90 -18.36
N ASP A 65 13.17 -5.03 -17.15
CA ASP A 65 12.72 -5.98 -16.12
C ASP A 65 11.49 -5.47 -15.35
N TYR A 66 11.13 -4.19 -15.48
CA TYR A 66 9.99 -3.60 -14.77
C TYR A 66 8.69 -3.82 -15.54
N ALA A 67 7.62 -4.12 -14.80
CA ALA A 67 6.24 -3.94 -15.23
C ALA A 67 5.46 -3.13 -14.20
N ILE A 68 4.51 -2.34 -14.68
CA ILE A 68 3.60 -1.56 -13.84
C ILE A 68 2.16 -1.69 -14.35
N ALA A 69 1.20 -1.70 -13.44
CA ALA A 69 -0.23 -1.62 -13.75
C ALA A 69 -0.85 -0.48 -12.96
N PHE A 70 -1.73 0.29 -13.60
CA PHE A 70 -2.46 1.39 -12.99
C PHE A 70 -3.94 1.04 -12.82
N SER A 71 -4.39 0.92 -11.58
CA SER A 71 -5.80 0.76 -11.23
C SER A 71 -6.37 2.04 -10.65
N TYR A 72 -7.69 2.09 -10.56
CA TYR A 72 -8.37 3.19 -9.90
C TYR A 72 -9.60 2.71 -9.14
N THR A 73 -9.98 3.49 -8.14
CA THR A 73 -11.29 3.41 -7.50
C THR A 73 -11.81 4.82 -7.23
N PHE A 74 -13.00 4.94 -6.64
CA PHE A 74 -13.48 6.20 -6.10
C PHE A 74 -12.51 6.75 -5.04
N PRO A 75 -12.36 8.09 -4.91
CA PRO A 75 -11.57 8.65 -3.83
C PRO A 75 -12.01 8.07 -2.49
N HIS A 76 -11.05 7.63 -1.69
CA HIS A 76 -11.33 7.13 -0.36
C HIS A 76 -10.28 7.56 0.65
N ARG A 77 -10.66 7.48 1.91
CA ARG A 77 -9.76 7.75 3.03
C ARG A 77 -8.68 6.68 3.16
N PHE A 78 -7.56 7.06 3.74
CA PHE A 78 -6.50 6.14 4.16
C PHE A 78 -5.70 6.77 5.30
N TRP A 79 -4.76 6.03 5.88
CA TRP A 79 -3.91 6.50 6.96
C TRP A 79 -2.45 6.46 6.54
N THR A 80 -1.78 7.61 6.53
CA THR A 80 -0.32 7.67 6.43
C THR A 80 0.27 7.25 7.77
N VAL A 81 1.42 6.57 7.75
CA VAL A 81 2.20 6.25 8.95
C VAL A 81 3.19 7.39 9.16
N GLU A 82 3.24 7.92 10.38
CA GLU A 82 4.09 9.06 10.73
C GLU A 82 4.72 8.86 12.10
N ALA A 83 5.87 9.52 12.35
CA ALA A 83 6.49 9.58 13.66
C ALA A 83 5.77 10.57 14.61
N THR A 84 4.44 10.44 14.74
CA THR A 84 3.59 11.23 15.66
C THR A 84 3.21 10.41 16.89
N ALA A 85 2.61 11.06 17.89
CA ALA A 85 2.17 10.37 19.12
C ALA A 85 1.12 9.27 18.86
N ASP A 86 0.28 9.45 17.83
CA ASP A 86 -0.73 8.47 17.41
C ASP A 86 -0.19 7.51 16.32
N GLY A 87 1.05 7.72 15.84
CA GLY A 87 1.74 6.90 14.85
C GLY A 87 1.18 6.98 13.42
N LYS A 88 0.07 7.70 13.20
CA LYS A 88 -0.63 7.78 11.91
C LYS A 88 -1.43 9.07 11.74
N GLN A 89 -1.71 9.43 10.50
CA GLN A 89 -2.57 10.55 10.14
C GLN A 89 -3.64 10.12 9.14
N LEU A 90 -4.91 10.47 9.41
CA LEU A 90 -6.02 10.26 8.48
C LEU A 90 -5.91 11.26 7.31
N VAL A 91 -5.97 10.72 6.09
CA VAL A 91 -6.20 11.49 4.87
C VAL A 91 -7.68 11.36 4.53
N GLU A 92 -8.41 12.47 4.59
CA GLU A 92 -9.82 12.52 4.20
C GLU A 92 -9.97 12.75 2.69
N VAL A 93 -11.13 12.40 2.16
CA VAL A 93 -11.49 12.68 0.77
C VAL A 93 -11.90 14.14 0.65
N GLU A 94 -11.24 14.85 -0.27
CA GLU A 94 -11.58 16.24 -0.57
C GLU A 94 -12.63 16.32 -1.68
N ALA A 95 -13.38 17.41 -1.72
CA ALA A 95 -14.49 17.58 -2.66
C ALA A 95 -14.04 17.64 -4.13
N ASP A 96 -12.78 17.96 -4.39
CA ASP A 96 -12.17 18.04 -5.72
C ASP A 96 -11.38 16.79 -6.11
N ASP A 97 -11.28 15.78 -5.24
CA ASP A 97 -10.68 14.50 -5.57
C ASP A 97 -11.51 13.80 -6.66
N SER A 98 -10.83 13.35 -7.71
CA SER A 98 -11.45 12.77 -8.90
C SER A 98 -11.48 11.24 -8.83
N LEU A 99 -10.40 10.63 -8.38
CA LEU A 99 -10.26 9.19 -8.19
C LEU A 99 -9.13 8.88 -7.21
N HIS A 100 -9.14 7.68 -6.64
CA HIS A 100 -7.96 7.11 -6.00
C HIS A 100 -7.15 6.36 -7.06
N LEU A 101 -5.96 6.87 -7.40
CA LEU A 101 -5.09 6.29 -8.42
C LEU A 101 -4.10 5.36 -7.75
N MET A 102 -4.01 4.12 -8.23
CA MET A 102 -3.14 3.11 -7.67
C MET A 102 -2.18 2.57 -8.73
N ALA A 103 -0.98 2.20 -8.30
CA ALA A 103 0.05 1.62 -9.14
C ALA A 103 0.70 0.42 -8.44
N THR A 104 0.78 -0.71 -9.14
CA THR A 104 1.54 -1.88 -8.71
C THR A 104 2.72 -2.07 -9.65
N LEU A 105 3.94 -2.05 -9.11
CA LEU A 105 5.20 -2.23 -9.85
C LEU A 105 5.84 -3.56 -9.45
N TRP A 106 6.27 -4.36 -10.42
CA TRP A 106 6.86 -5.67 -10.17
C TRP A 106 7.99 -6.03 -11.15
N ASP A 107 8.82 -7.00 -10.75
CA ASP A 107 9.74 -7.70 -11.62
C ASP A 107 8.98 -8.65 -12.55
N ARG A 108 9.10 -8.43 -13.87
CA ARG A 108 8.46 -9.25 -14.90
C ARG A 108 8.86 -10.72 -14.86
N GLU A 109 10.08 -11.02 -14.44
CA GLU A 109 10.60 -12.38 -14.46
C GLU A 109 10.03 -13.20 -13.30
N THR A 110 10.09 -12.66 -12.08
CA THR A 110 9.71 -13.39 -10.87
C THR A 110 8.27 -13.12 -10.41
N GLY A 111 7.64 -12.06 -10.90
CA GLY A 111 6.35 -11.59 -10.37
C GLY A 111 6.45 -10.86 -9.02
N THR A 112 7.66 -10.55 -8.56
CA THR A 112 7.89 -9.93 -7.25
C THR A 112 7.55 -8.44 -7.28
N VAL A 113 6.65 -8.01 -6.40
CA VAL A 113 6.34 -6.58 -6.22
C VAL A 113 7.55 -5.85 -5.62
N LEU A 114 7.88 -4.68 -6.17
CA LEU A 114 9.11 -3.96 -5.90
C LEU A 114 8.88 -2.70 -5.04
N PRO A 115 9.38 -2.64 -3.79
CA PRO A 115 9.38 -1.43 -2.98
C PRO A 115 10.50 -0.48 -3.42
N VAL A 116 10.14 0.53 -4.22
CA VAL A 116 11.00 1.60 -4.74
C VAL A 116 10.54 3.00 -4.30
N ASP A 117 11.37 4.03 -4.51
CA ASP A 117 10.90 5.43 -4.57
C ASP A 117 10.06 5.61 -5.85
N MET A 118 8.76 5.84 -5.69
CA MET A 118 7.82 5.99 -6.80
C MET A 118 7.46 7.45 -7.01
N ARG A 119 7.47 7.89 -8.26
CA ARG A 119 6.95 9.22 -8.65
C ARG A 119 6.04 9.10 -9.85
N LEU A 120 4.93 9.82 -9.82
CA LEU A 120 3.97 9.89 -10.93
C LEU A 120 3.96 11.28 -11.53
N GLU A 121 3.78 11.38 -12.84
CA GLU A 121 3.50 12.62 -13.55
C GLU A 121 2.29 12.37 -14.43
N ILE A 122 1.16 13.01 -14.11
CA ILE A 122 -0.07 12.93 -14.92
C ILE A 122 -0.07 14.10 -15.89
N ARG A 123 -0.37 13.81 -17.16
CA ARG A 123 -0.32 14.78 -18.26
C ARG A 123 -1.60 14.79 -19.06
N ARG A 124 -1.97 15.98 -19.53
CA ARG A 124 -3.03 16.21 -20.52
C ARG A 124 -2.45 17.01 -21.68
N ASP A 125 -2.68 16.55 -22.90
CA ASP A 125 -2.14 17.18 -24.13
C ASP A 125 -0.61 17.43 -24.06
N GLY A 126 0.12 16.49 -23.45
CA GLY A 126 1.58 16.54 -23.27
C GLY A 126 2.07 17.47 -22.15
N SER A 127 1.18 18.21 -21.48
CA SER A 127 1.52 19.11 -20.37
C SER A 127 1.18 18.48 -19.01
N PRO A 128 2.03 18.63 -17.97
CA PRO A 128 1.70 18.15 -16.62
C PRO A 128 0.48 18.88 -16.05
N ILE A 129 -0.38 18.13 -15.35
CA ILE A 129 -1.46 18.72 -14.56
C ILE A 129 -0.93 19.15 -13.17
N ASP A 130 -1.62 20.09 -12.54
CA ASP A 130 -1.40 20.53 -11.14
C ASP A 130 0.05 20.82 -10.72
N GLY A 131 0.86 21.30 -11.66
CA GLY A 131 2.20 21.81 -11.37
C GLY A 131 3.32 20.77 -11.29
N GLY A 132 3.05 19.47 -11.53
CA GLY A 132 4.12 18.52 -11.83
C GLY A 132 3.99 17.10 -11.25
N THR A 133 5.02 16.68 -10.54
CA THR A 133 5.23 15.30 -10.08
C THR A 133 4.53 15.05 -8.75
N LEU A 134 3.76 13.97 -8.68
CA LEU A 134 3.12 13.40 -7.50
C LEU A 134 4.03 12.31 -6.90
N SER A 135 4.05 12.20 -5.58
CA SER A 135 4.71 11.10 -4.87
C SER A 135 3.62 10.26 -4.21
N PRO A 136 3.08 9.23 -4.88
CA PRO A 136 2.04 8.40 -4.29
C PRO A 136 2.58 7.70 -3.04
N TRP A 137 1.72 7.50 -2.06
CA TRP A 137 2.10 6.82 -0.83
C TRP A 137 2.34 5.33 -1.10
N PRO A 138 3.40 4.70 -0.56
CA PRO A 138 3.42 3.25 -0.47
C PRO A 138 2.32 2.81 0.51
N MET A 139 1.51 1.82 0.14
CA MET A 139 0.32 1.41 0.87
C MET A 139 0.20 -0.10 0.92
N ILE A 140 -0.57 -0.59 1.90
CA ILE A 140 -1.09 -1.96 1.89
C ILE A 140 -2.62 -1.94 2.01
N SER A 141 -3.28 -2.80 1.24
CA SER A 141 -4.71 -3.09 1.39
C SER A 141 -4.95 -4.59 1.39
N GLN A 142 -6.07 -5.03 1.98
CA GLN A 142 -6.39 -6.45 2.07
C GLN A 142 -6.50 -7.12 0.70
N ARG A 143 -6.98 -6.37 -0.31
CA ARG A 143 -7.26 -6.92 -1.64
C ARG A 143 -6.12 -6.78 -2.63
N MET A 144 -5.40 -5.65 -2.62
CA MET A 144 -4.30 -5.40 -3.55
C MET A 144 -2.94 -5.79 -3.00
N GLY A 145 -2.84 -5.96 -1.67
CA GLY A 145 -1.57 -6.03 -0.97
C GLY A 145 -0.74 -4.77 -1.14
N PHE A 146 0.57 -4.89 -1.33
CA PHE A 146 1.46 -3.73 -1.44
C PHE A 146 1.32 -3.04 -2.81
N HIS A 147 1.08 -1.73 -2.79
CA HIS A 147 0.93 -0.89 -3.97
C HIS A 147 1.30 0.56 -3.63
N TYR A 148 1.29 1.43 -4.62
CA TYR A 148 1.38 2.87 -4.45
C TYR A 148 0.03 3.50 -4.74
N GLY A 149 -0.40 4.48 -3.96
CA GLY A 149 -1.67 5.15 -4.24
C GLY A 149 -1.79 6.55 -3.65
N ASP A 150 -2.67 7.34 -4.25
CA ASP A 150 -3.12 8.62 -3.70
C ASP A 150 -4.45 9.06 -4.34
N ASN A 151 -5.19 9.92 -3.65
CA ASN A 151 -6.32 10.62 -4.26
C ASN A 151 -5.76 11.69 -5.22
N VAL A 152 -6.23 11.67 -6.47
CA VAL A 152 -5.76 12.60 -7.51
C VAL A 152 -6.89 13.48 -8.01
N ARG A 153 -6.52 14.69 -8.39
CA ARG A 153 -7.43 15.71 -8.93
C ARG A 153 -7.17 15.85 -10.42
N LEU A 154 -8.22 15.67 -11.22
CA LEU A 154 -8.17 15.82 -12.66
C LEU A 154 -9.04 17.02 -13.07
N PRO A 155 -8.55 17.93 -13.93
CA PRO A 155 -9.27 19.16 -14.28
C PRO A 155 -10.58 18.93 -15.05
N GLY A 156 -10.83 17.71 -15.50
CA GLY A 156 -12.07 17.30 -16.16
C GLY A 156 -11.91 15.97 -16.89
N GLU A 157 -12.97 15.48 -17.51
CA GLU A 157 -12.96 14.26 -18.30
C GLU A 157 -12.07 14.38 -19.56
N GLY A 158 -11.61 13.24 -20.08
CA GLY A 158 -10.83 13.12 -21.31
C GLY A 158 -9.59 12.24 -21.19
N GLU A 159 -8.74 12.29 -22.21
CA GLU A 159 -7.50 11.50 -22.27
C GLU A 159 -6.38 12.11 -21.42
N TYR A 160 -5.69 11.25 -20.68
CA TYR A 160 -4.52 11.55 -19.88
C TYR A 160 -3.41 10.55 -20.14
N THR A 161 -2.17 10.91 -19.80
CA THR A 161 -1.06 9.97 -19.71
C THR A 161 -0.46 10.06 -18.32
N VAL A 162 -0.45 8.95 -17.59
CA VAL A 162 0.31 8.82 -16.35
C VAL A 162 1.68 8.24 -16.67
N ARG A 163 2.72 8.90 -16.20
CA ARG A 163 4.11 8.44 -16.29
C ARG A 163 4.61 8.13 -14.90
N ALA A 164 4.90 6.86 -14.64
CA ALA A 164 5.66 6.44 -13.47
C ALA A 164 7.16 6.58 -13.72
N ARG A 165 7.87 7.04 -12.70
CA ARG A 165 9.30 6.91 -12.54
C ARG A 165 9.54 6.06 -11.30
N ALA A 166 10.01 4.84 -11.53
CA ALA A 166 10.46 3.95 -10.47
C ALA A 166 11.94 4.22 -10.20
N GLY A 167 12.28 4.56 -8.96
CA GLY A 167 13.68 4.63 -8.52
C GLY A 167 14.38 3.27 -8.58
N PRO A 168 15.73 3.24 -8.48
CA PRO A 168 16.44 1.99 -8.27
C PRO A 168 16.03 1.35 -6.94
N LEU A 169 16.18 0.04 -6.81
CA LEU A 169 16.04 -0.62 -5.53
C LEU A 169 17.17 -0.18 -4.58
N THR A 170 16.79 0.15 -3.35
CA THR A 170 17.73 0.56 -2.29
C THR A 170 17.98 -0.53 -1.26
N LEU A 171 17.18 -1.61 -1.29
CA LEU A 171 17.38 -2.82 -0.49
C LEU A 171 18.49 -3.69 -1.07
N ASP A 172 18.99 -4.63 -0.25
CA ASP A 172 19.97 -5.61 -0.69
C ASP A 172 19.37 -6.59 -1.68
N ARG A 173 20.14 -6.96 -2.69
CA ARG A 173 19.69 -7.79 -3.81
C ARG A 173 20.62 -8.98 -3.92
N VAL A 174 20.06 -10.16 -3.75
CA VAL A 174 20.80 -11.42 -3.70
C VAL A 174 20.28 -12.39 -4.76
N GLY A 175 21.14 -13.29 -5.21
CA GLY A 175 20.77 -14.35 -6.14
C GLY A 175 20.22 -13.80 -7.45
N ALA A 176 18.97 -14.15 -7.78
CA ALA A 176 18.32 -13.74 -9.02
C ALA A 176 18.11 -12.22 -9.17
N PHE A 177 18.35 -11.43 -8.11
CA PHE A 177 18.25 -9.97 -8.13
C PHE A 177 19.62 -9.25 -8.20
N GLU A 178 20.74 -9.97 -8.07
CA GLU A 178 22.07 -9.38 -8.07
C GLU A 178 22.33 -8.59 -9.36
N GLY A 179 22.76 -7.33 -9.22
CA GLY A 179 23.01 -6.42 -10.35
C GLY A 179 21.76 -5.95 -11.13
N ARG A 180 20.54 -6.33 -10.71
CA ARG A 180 19.28 -5.93 -11.37
C ARG A 180 18.65 -4.73 -10.66
N PHE A 181 17.88 -3.91 -11.38
CA PHE A 181 17.17 -2.75 -10.81
C PHE A 181 18.09 -1.65 -10.21
N GLU A 182 19.32 -1.51 -10.70
CA GLU A 182 20.29 -0.48 -10.27
C GLU A 182 19.99 0.93 -10.81
N SER A 183 19.17 1.02 -11.85
CA SER A 183 18.82 2.27 -12.52
C SER A 183 17.32 2.50 -12.48
N ALA A 184 16.92 3.78 -12.33
CA ALA A 184 15.53 4.16 -12.41
C ALA A 184 14.92 3.82 -13.78
N ALA A 185 13.68 3.34 -13.79
CA ALA A 185 12.89 3.08 -15.00
C ALA A 185 11.77 4.11 -15.18
N SER A 186 11.26 4.22 -16.41
CA SER A 186 10.16 5.13 -16.70
C SER A 186 9.11 4.47 -17.58
N LEU A 187 7.93 4.28 -17.00
CA LEU A 187 6.81 3.58 -17.62
C LEU A 187 5.64 4.55 -17.78
N ALA A 188 4.89 4.46 -18.87
CA ALA A 188 3.76 5.35 -19.12
C ALA A 188 2.56 4.59 -19.67
N VAL A 189 1.38 5.00 -19.22
CA VAL A 189 0.09 4.49 -19.69
C VAL A 189 -0.80 5.67 -20.04
N THR A 190 -1.37 5.63 -21.24
CA THR A 190 -2.43 6.55 -21.67
C THR A 190 -3.78 5.96 -21.31
N PHE A 191 -4.65 6.76 -20.72
CA PHE A 191 -5.97 6.34 -20.25
C PHE A 191 -7.00 7.43 -20.47
N GLU A 192 -8.26 7.03 -20.60
CA GLU A 192 -9.39 7.94 -20.64
C GLU A 192 -10.02 8.01 -19.25
N TYR A 193 -10.20 9.22 -18.72
CA TYR A 193 -10.95 9.46 -17.50
C TYR A 193 -12.36 9.91 -17.86
N ALA A 194 -13.34 9.09 -17.49
CA ALA A 194 -14.74 9.48 -17.40
C ALA A 194 -15.19 9.37 -15.95
N ARG A 195 -15.88 10.39 -15.44
CA ARG A 195 -16.39 10.38 -14.06
C ARG A 195 -17.35 9.21 -13.84
N SER A 196 -18.12 8.86 -14.88
CA SER A 196 -19.04 7.71 -14.87
C SER A 196 -18.35 6.39 -14.57
N ASP A 197 -17.11 6.21 -14.99
CA ASP A 197 -16.37 4.95 -14.79
C ASP A 197 -15.93 4.79 -13.34
N VAL A 198 -15.71 5.91 -12.64
CA VAL A 198 -15.38 5.93 -11.21
C VAL A 198 -16.64 5.79 -10.37
N THR A 199 -17.67 6.59 -10.65
CA THR A 199 -18.94 6.54 -9.91
C THR A 199 -19.77 5.29 -10.21
N GLY A 200 -19.44 4.59 -11.29
CA GLY A 200 -20.07 3.33 -11.70
C GLY A 200 -19.50 2.09 -11.01
N LEU A 201 -18.37 2.22 -10.32
CA LEU A 201 -17.78 1.12 -9.55
C LEU A 201 -18.70 0.72 -8.39
N SER A 202 -18.83 -0.59 -8.19
CA SER A 202 -19.62 -1.14 -7.09
C SER A 202 -18.85 -1.12 -5.77
N PHE A 203 -19.60 -1.08 -4.66
CA PHE A 203 -19.10 -1.43 -3.35
C PHE A 203 -20.08 -2.40 -2.68
N ASP A 204 -19.58 -3.55 -2.24
CA ASP A 204 -20.37 -4.58 -1.57
C ASP A 204 -20.24 -4.40 -0.06
N SER A 205 -21.36 -4.21 0.64
CA SER A 205 -21.36 -4.17 2.10
C SER A 205 -21.06 -5.54 2.70
N ILE A 206 -20.13 -5.59 3.65
CA ILE A 206 -19.92 -6.78 4.49
C ILE A 206 -21.09 -6.91 5.47
N GLU A 207 -21.47 -8.15 5.80
CA GLU A 207 -22.55 -8.41 6.77
C GLU A 207 -22.25 -7.71 8.12
N PRO A 208 -23.20 -6.96 8.71
CA PRO A 208 -22.93 -6.12 9.88
C PRO A 208 -22.30 -6.85 11.08
N ASP A 209 -22.63 -8.12 11.29
CA ASP A 209 -22.12 -8.97 12.37
C ASP A 209 -20.70 -9.50 12.10
N ARG A 210 -20.22 -9.43 10.86
CA ARG A 210 -18.85 -9.81 10.48
C ARG A 210 -17.88 -8.63 10.46
N ARG A 211 -18.37 -7.40 10.34
CA ARG A 211 -17.53 -6.18 10.34
C ARG A 211 -16.73 -6.09 11.64
N GLY A 212 -15.44 -5.78 11.55
CA GLY A 212 -14.59 -5.70 12.74
C GLY A 212 -14.09 -7.04 13.28
N SER A 213 -14.55 -8.17 12.73
CA SER A 213 -14.04 -9.48 13.16
C SER A 213 -12.61 -9.71 12.63
N PRO A 214 -11.76 -10.46 13.37
CA PRO A 214 -10.41 -10.79 12.93
C PRO A 214 -10.43 -11.71 11.71
N ASP A 215 -10.26 -11.13 10.52
CA ASP A 215 -10.19 -11.79 9.20
C ASP A 215 -9.81 -10.71 8.16
N ALA A 216 -9.50 -11.09 6.93
CA ALA A 216 -9.23 -10.17 5.83
C ALA A 216 -10.04 -10.54 4.58
N LEU A 217 -10.35 -9.52 3.77
CA LEU A 217 -10.89 -9.76 2.43
C LEU A 217 -9.88 -10.56 1.60
N PRO A 218 -10.35 -11.49 0.75
CA PRO A 218 -9.46 -12.22 -0.14
C PRO A 218 -8.79 -11.26 -1.12
N LEU A 219 -7.54 -11.57 -1.45
CA LEU A 219 -6.82 -10.88 -2.50
C LEU A 219 -7.60 -10.91 -3.81
N MET A 220 -7.51 -9.81 -4.54
CA MET A 220 -8.15 -9.73 -5.83
C MET A 220 -7.42 -10.64 -6.82
N ASN A 221 -8.19 -11.41 -7.58
CA ASN A 221 -7.64 -12.18 -8.69
C ASN A 221 -7.80 -11.35 -9.97
N HIS A 222 -6.69 -10.87 -10.52
CA HIS A 222 -6.66 -10.17 -11.80
C HIS A 222 -6.77 -11.11 -13.02
N GLY A 223 -6.94 -12.42 -12.81
CA GLY A 223 -7.09 -13.43 -13.86
C GLY A 223 -8.49 -14.06 -13.87
N GLY A 224 -9.27 -13.78 -14.93
CA GLY A 224 -10.40 -14.64 -15.34
C GLY A 224 -11.77 -13.96 -15.41
N GLY A 225 -11.94 -12.99 -16.30
CA GLY A 225 -13.26 -12.51 -16.73
C GLY A 225 -13.20 -12.10 -18.20
N GLU A 226 -13.88 -12.84 -19.07
CA GLU A 226 -14.13 -12.41 -20.46
C GLU A 226 -14.84 -11.05 -20.45
N GLN A 227 -14.22 -10.00 -21.00
CA GLN A 227 -14.89 -8.96 -21.79
C GLN A 227 -13.90 -7.97 -22.43
N GLY A 228 -13.76 -8.08 -23.75
CA GLY A 228 -13.78 -6.94 -24.69
C GLY A 228 -12.71 -5.86 -24.59
N GLY A 229 -11.56 -6.08 -25.22
CA GLY A 229 -10.65 -4.99 -25.60
C GLY A 229 -9.50 -5.52 -26.45
N ASN A 230 -9.50 -5.22 -27.75
CA ASN A 230 -8.37 -5.48 -28.65
C ASN A 230 -7.19 -4.58 -28.24
N GLY A 231 -6.38 -5.04 -27.28
CA GLY A 231 -5.07 -4.48 -26.95
C GLY A 231 -4.03 -5.57 -27.13
N ASP A 232 -2.97 -5.24 -27.86
CA ASP A 232 -1.81 -6.10 -28.14
C ASP A 232 -1.21 -6.69 -26.85
N GLY A 233 -0.73 -7.93 -26.93
CA GLY A 233 -0.52 -8.81 -25.77
C GLY A 233 0.58 -8.37 -24.81
N GLY A 234 0.41 -8.66 -23.52
CA GLY A 234 1.53 -8.60 -22.57
C GLY A 234 1.22 -8.52 -21.08
N SER A 235 0.00 -8.20 -20.64
CA SER A 235 -0.29 -8.08 -19.21
C SER A 235 -0.61 -9.43 -18.58
N GLY A 236 0.42 -10.08 -18.04
CA GLY A 236 0.27 -11.16 -17.07
C GLY A 236 -0.53 -10.73 -15.83
N HIS A 237 -0.82 -11.70 -14.96
CA HIS A 237 -1.48 -11.46 -13.68
C HIS A 237 -0.74 -10.36 -12.89
N VAL A 238 -1.45 -9.30 -12.49
CA VAL A 238 -0.88 -8.24 -11.62
C VAL A 238 -0.68 -8.84 -10.22
N PRO A 239 0.56 -8.90 -9.72
CA PRO A 239 0.84 -9.53 -8.43
C PRO A 239 0.39 -8.62 -7.27
N THR A 240 0.04 -9.22 -6.14
CA THR A 240 -0.44 -8.49 -4.95
C THR A 240 0.60 -8.42 -3.82
N GLY A 241 1.87 -8.71 -4.11
CA GLY A 241 2.94 -8.66 -3.12
C GLY A 241 2.85 -9.75 -2.04
N GLN A 242 2.26 -10.91 -2.36
CA GLN A 242 2.36 -12.08 -1.50
C GLN A 242 3.80 -12.62 -1.52
N GLY A 243 4.32 -12.99 -0.35
CA GLY A 243 5.60 -13.69 -0.29
C GLY A 243 5.48 -15.18 -0.65
N PRO A 244 6.60 -15.85 -1.01
CA PRO A 244 6.63 -17.30 -1.25
C PRO A 244 6.17 -18.09 -0.02
N SER A 245 5.62 -19.30 -0.19
CA SER A 245 5.20 -20.12 0.96
C SER A 245 6.36 -20.33 1.95
N ILE A 246 6.14 -20.02 3.23
CA ILE A 246 7.17 -20.17 4.27
C ILE A 246 7.68 -21.61 4.29
N GLU A 247 6.79 -22.61 4.29
CA GLU A 247 7.16 -24.03 4.31
C GLU A 247 8.01 -24.49 3.11
N SER A 248 8.05 -23.70 2.03
CA SER A 248 8.87 -24.00 0.85
C SER A 248 10.24 -23.34 0.86
N LEU A 249 10.50 -22.43 1.80
CA LEU A 249 11.80 -21.74 1.90
C LEU A 249 12.87 -22.73 2.38
N PRO A 250 14.07 -22.72 1.75
CA PRO A 250 15.15 -23.63 2.15
C PRO A 250 15.77 -23.19 3.48
N GLY A 251 16.29 -24.16 4.23
CA GLY A 251 16.91 -23.93 5.54
C GLY A 251 16.08 -24.50 6.69
N ASP A 252 16.55 -24.22 7.91
CA ASP A 252 15.94 -24.65 9.15
C ASP A 252 14.92 -23.61 9.63
N HIS A 253 13.69 -24.07 9.84
CA HIS A 253 12.56 -23.23 10.24
C HIS A 253 12.53 -23.13 11.77
N LEU A 254 12.93 -21.98 12.31
CA LEU A 254 12.96 -21.75 13.76
C LEU A 254 11.55 -21.50 14.32
N GLY A 255 10.63 -21.06 13.47
CA GLY A 255 9.21 -20.90 13.79
C GLY A 255 8.57 -19.68 13.13
N THR A 256 7.27 -19.54 13.37
CA THR A 256 6.48 -18.37 13.00
C THR A 256 5.67 -17.93 14.20
N ASP A 257 5.93 -16.71 14.68
CA ASP A 257 5.17 -16.10 15.76
C ASP A 257 4.50 -14.80 15.30
N ARG A 258 3.62 -14.24 16.14
CA ARG A 258 2.84 -13.04 15.82
C ARG A 258 3.12 -11.92 16.80
N SER A 259 3.37 -10.72 16.28
CA SER A 259 3.55 -9.48 17.04
C SER A 259 3.04 -8.30 16.22
N GLY A 260 2.41 -7.30 16.84
CA GLY A 260 1.74 -6.20 16.10
C GLY A 260 0.71 -6.67 15.07
N ASP A 261 0.15 -7.86 15.29
CA ASP A 261 -0.72 -8.59 14.37
C ASP A 261 -0.05 -9.14 13.09
N ALA A 262 1.25 -8.87 12.85
CA ALA A 262 2.02 -9.45 11.75
C ALA A 262 2.58 -10.83 12.13
N LYS A 263 2.71 -11.73 11.15
CA LYS A 263 3.50 -12.96 11.28
C LYS A 263 4.96 -12.64 11.00
N LEU A 264 5.86 -13.06 11.89
CA LEU A 264 7.29 -13.04 11.66
C LEU A 264 7.76 -14.50 11.64
N SER A 265 8.26 -14.96 10.49
CA SER A 265 8.86 -16.30 10.38
C SER A 265 10.36 -16.17 10.35
N ALA A 266 11.04 -17.03 11.10
CA ALA A 266 12.50 -17.06 11.20
C ALA A 266 13.04 -18.35 10.56
N ILE A 267 13.97 -18.18 9.61
CA ILE A 267 14.61 -19.26 8.87
C ILE A 267 16.12 -19.07 8.96
N ALA A 268 16.85 -20.12 9.34
CA ALA A 268 18.31 -20.17 9.30
C ALA A 268 18.78 -20.94 8.07
N THR A 269 19.76 -20.43 7.33
CA THR A 269 20.27 -21.10 6.14
C THR A 269 21.76 -20.84 5.93
N ASP A 270 22.50 -21.85 5.51
CA ASP A 270 23.93 -21.73 5.17
C ASP A 270 24.14 -21.61 3.66
N ALA A 271 23.15 -21.06 2.94
CA ALA A 271 23.26 -20.94 1.49
C ALA A 271 24.34 -19.91 1.11
N ASP A 272 25.37 -20.36 0.38
CA ASP A 272 26.57 -19.60 -0.03
C ASP A 272 26.30 -18.23 -0.69
N ARG A 273 25.08 -17.98 -1.18
CA ARG A 273 24.71 -16.69 -1.79
C ARG A 273 24.48 -15.58 -0.77
N PHE A 274 24.25 -15.93 0.49
CA PHE A 274 23.99 -14.97 1.58
C PHE A 274 25.19 -14.74 2.49
N THR A 275 26.11 -15.71 2.58
CA THR A 275 27.21 -15.70 3.54
C THR A 275 28.42 -16.46 2.97
N ASP A 276 29.62 -16.02 3.34
CA ASP A 276 30.89 -16.67 2.98
C ASP A 276 31.33 -17.67 4.08
N GLY A 277 30.43 -18.60 4.44
CA GLY A 277 30.73 -19.73 5.33
C GLY A 277 30.23 -19.62 6.77
N GLY A 278 29.23 -18.77 7.03
CA GLY A 278 28.45 -18.73 8.27
C GLY A 278 26.99 -19.19 8.06
N THR A 279 26.11 -18.75 8.96
CA THR A 279 24.66 -18.95 8.89
C THR A 279 23.97 -17.61 8.61
N TYR A 280 22.97 -17.62 7.72
CA TYR A 280 22.13 -16.47 7.43
C TYR A 280 20.77 -16.63 8.12
N LEU A 281 20.41 -15.67 8.95
CA LEU A 281 19.09 -15.56 9.56
C LEU A 281 18.19 -14.68 8.68
N ALA A 282 17.13 -15.27 8.12
CA ALA A 282 16.10 -14.57 7.37
C ALA A 282 14.82 -14.44 8.20
N ILE A 283 14.33 -13.21 8.35
CA ILE A 283 13.04 -12.89 8.98
C ILE A 283 12.07 -12.39 7.91
N THR A 284 10.87 -12.96 7.86
CA THR A 284 9.83 -12.57 6.88
C THR A 284 8.59 -11.97 7.57
N PRO A 285 8.51 -10.65 7.79
CA PRO A 285 7.31 -9.99 8.30
C PRO A 285 6.21 -9.97 7.24
N ARG A 286 5.04 -10.54 7.55
CA ARG A 286 3.90 -10.62 6.62
C ARG A 286 2.57 -10.41 7.31
N THR A 287 1.57 -10.00 6.54
CA THR A 287 0.18 -9.89 7.03
C THR A 287 -0.37 -11.27 7.43
N PRO A 288 -1.25 -11.33 8.44
CA PRO A 288 -1.64 -12.60 9.06
C PRO A 288 -2.57 -13.50 8.23
N TYR A 289 -3.30 -12.95 7.26
CA TYR A 289 -4.30 -13.72 6.49
C TYR A 289 -3.92 -13.93 5.03
N ASN A 290 -3.26 -12.93 4.40
CA ASN A 290 -2.96 -12.93 2.97
C ASN A 290 -1.46 -13.04 2.67
N ASP A 291 -0.61 -13.18 3.69
CA ASP A 291 0.86 -13.30 3.58
C ASP A 291 1.50 -12.21 2.68
N ILE A 292 0.92 -11.01 2.70
CA ILE A 292 1.43 -9.83 2.00
C ILE A 292 2.68 -9.34 2.73
N ILE A 293 3.73 -8.99 1.99
CA ILE A 293 4.99 -8.47 2.54
C ILE A 293 4.78 -7.15 3.30
N LEU A 294 5.62 -6.92 4.31
CA LEU A 294 5.64 -5.67 5.09
C LEU A 294 7.01 -4.97 4.94
N PRO A 295 7.22 -4.23 3.83
CA PRO A 295 8.47 -3.52 3.56
C PRO A 295 8.59 -2.26 4.42
N PHE A 296 9.78 -1.64 4.37
CA PHE A 296 10.09 -0.43 5.14
C PHE A 296 9.89 -0.60 6.66
N THR A 297 10.09 -1.82 7.15
CA THR A 297 10.19 -2.17 8.56
C THR A 297 11.66 -2.10 9.00
N SER A 298 11.94 -1.66 10.22
CA SER A 298 13.28 -1.80 10.81
C SER A 298 13.25 -2.94 11.82
N LEU A 299 14.19 -3.88 11.68
CA LEU A 299 14.32 -5.02 12.58
C LEU A 299 15.74 -5.10 13.14
N SER A 300 15.85 -5.63 14.35
CA SER A 300 17.11 -6.07 14.94
C SER A 300 16.95 -7.49 15.49
N ALA A 301 18.06 -8.23 15.56
CA ALA A 301 18.10 -9.54 16.19
C ALA A 301 19.26 -9.63 17.18
N SER A 302 19.00 -10.31 18.29
CA SER A 302 19.97 -10.66 19.33
C SER A 302 20.04 -12.17 19.48
N ILE A 303 21.25 -12.72 19.50
CA ILE A 303 21.51 -14.15 19.64
C ILE A 303 22.16 -14.40 20.99
N GLU A 304 21.54 -15.24 21.81
CA GLU A 304 22.04 -15.60 23.12
C GLU A 304 22.34 -17.09 23.24
N ARG A 305 23.49 -17.42 23.83
CA ARG A 305 23.90 -18.77 24.19
C ARG A 305 24.27 -18.83 25.66
N ASP A 306 23.70 -19.78 26.40
CA ASP A 306 23.96 -19.98 27.83
C ASP A 306 23.82 -18.67 28.67
N GLY A 307 22.90 -17.79 28.26
CA GLY A 307 22.64 -16.51 28.92
C GLY A 307 23.65 -15.39 28.61
N SER A 308 24.52 -15.57 27.61
CA SER A 308 25.41 -14.53 27.09
C SER A 308 25.01 -14.13 25.67
N THR A 309 24.89 -12.84 25.39
CA THR A 309 24.68 -12.31 24.04
C THR A 309 25.95 -12.51 23.20
N LEU A 310 25.82 -13.29 22.13
CA LEU A 310 26.89 -13.55 21.16
C LEU A 310 26.94 -12.48 20.07
N HIS A 311 25.76 -12.02 19.64
CA HIS A 311 25.60 -11.13 18.51
C HIS A 311 24.32 -10.30 18.69
N GLU A 312 24.35 -9.03 18.29
CA GLU A 312 23.19 -8.12 18.30
C GLU A 312 23.37 -7.06 17.21
N GLU A 313 22.52 -7.09 16.18
CA GLU A 313 22.65 -6.22 15.01
C GLU A 313 21.29 -5.96 14.33
N SER A 314 21.22 -4.88 13.56
CA SER A 314 20.08 -4.59 12.68
C SER A 314 20.07 -5.52 11.47
N LEU A 315 18.88 -5.96 11.06
CA LEU A 315 18.72 -6.78 9.86
C LEU A 315 18.62 -5.88 8.63
N THR A 316 19.14 -6.38 7.52
CA THR A 316 19.12 -5.67 6.23
C THR A 316 17.92 -6.12 5.40
N GLU A 317 17.09 -5.17 4.96
CA GLU A 317 15.99 -5.42 4.01
C GLU A 317 16.58 -5.98 2.71
N THR A 318 16.12 -7.16 2.29
CA THR A 318 16.73 -7.94 1.22
C THR A 318 15.65 -8.51 0.29
N LEU A 319 15.99 -8.62 -0.99
CA LEU A 319 15.21 -9.30 -2.01
C LEU A 319 16.03 -10.42 -2.65
N ASP A 320 15.51 -11.64 -2.55
CA ASP A 320 16.09 -12.86 -3.14
C ASP A 320 15.06 -13.59 -4.01
N GLY A 321 15.53 -14.36 -4.98
CA GLY A 321 14.67 -15.08 -5.92
C GLY A 321 13.83 -16.20 -5.30
N GLU A 322 14.28 -16.76 -4.16
CA GLU A 322 13.62 -17.89 -3.50
C GLU A 322 12.93 -17.46 -2.20
N PHE A 323 13.60 -16.65 -1.38
CA PHE A 323 13.02 -16.11 -0.14
C PHE A 323 12.03 -14.97 -0.39
N GLY A 324 12.12 -14.30 -1.54
CA GLY A 324 11.39 -13.07 -1.81
C GLY A 324 11.88 -11.92 -0.94
N HIS A 325 10.97 -11.03 -0.55
CA HIS A 325 11.25 -9.94 0.39
C HIS A 325 11.37 -10.45 1.82
N HIS A 326 12.48 -10.13 2.46
CA HIS A 326 12.81 -10.54 3.82
C HIS A 326 13.83 -9.56 4.45
N TYR A 327 14.18 -9.81 5.71
CA TYR A 327 15.20 -9.08 6.44
C TYR A 327 16.26 -10.06 6.90
N GLY A 328 17.52 -9.77 6.59
CA GLY A 328 18.62 -10.69 6.73
C GLY A 328 19.68 -10.27 7.73
N LEU A 329 20.34 -11.25 8.34
CA LEU A 329 21.53 -11.06 9.15
C LEU A 329 22.48 -12.24 8.97
N GLU A 330 23.74 -11.97 8.61
CA GLU A 330 24.81 -12.96 8.60
C GLU A 330 25.38 -13.13 10.01
N VAL A 331 25.53 -14.37 10.46
CA VAL A 331 26.07 -14.71 11.78
C VAL A 331 27.07 -15.86 11.64
N ASP A 332 28.04 -15.93 12.55
CA ASP A 332 29.12 -16.94 12.46
C ASP A 332 28.57 -18.38 12.48
N GLU A 333 27.64 -18.66 13.40
CA GLU A 333 27.01 -19.98 13.57
C GLU A 333 25.74 -19.84 14.44
N LEU A 334 24.70 -20.61 14.11
CA LEU A 334 23.57 -20.88 15.02
C LEU A 334 23.62 -22.35 15.46
N THR A 335 23.47 -22.60 16.76
CA THR A 335 23.56 -23.95 17.33
C THR A 335 22.33 -24.27 18.19
N ASP A 336 21.96 -25.55 18.27
CA ASP A 336 20.85 -26.05 19.10
C ASP A 336 20.86 -25.45 20.52
N GLY A 337 19.73 -24.86 20.92
CA GLY A 337 19.56 -24.19 22.20
C GLY A 337 19.90 -22.70 22.22
N ASP A 338 20.42 -22.14 21.12
CA ASP A 338 20.52 -20.68 20.97
C ASP A 338 19.15 -20.02 20.97
N ARG A 339 19.10 -18.81 21.53
CA ARG A 339 17.89 -17.99 21.55
C ARG A 339 18.05 -16.84 20.57
N VAL A 340 17.23 -16.81 19.53
CA VAL A 340 17.17 -15.71 18.56
C VAL A 340 16.00 -14.81 18.93
N THR A 341 16.29 -13.62 19.45
CA THR A 341 15.28 -12.61 19.77
C THR A 341 15.22 -11.56 18.68
N VAL A 342 14.07 -11.41 18.03
CA VAL A 342 13.81 -10.42 16.99
C VAL A 342 12.98 -9.28 17.55
N THR A 343 13.42 -8.06 17.31
CA THR A 343 12.75 -6.82 17.71
C THR A 343 12.36 -6.02 16.47
N VAL A 344 11.14 -5.48 16.47
CA VAL A 344 10.72 -4.50 15.46
C VAL A 344 11.03 -3.11 15.99
N ASP A 345 12.12 -2.50 15.51
CA ASP A 345 12.56 -1.18 15.97
C ASP A 345 11.69 -0.05 15.41
N SER A 346 11.15 -0.26 14.21
CA SER A 346 10.19 0.65 13.57
C SER A 346 9.17 -0.15 12.77
N ALA A 347 7.89 0.16 13.00
CA ALA A 347 6.76 -0.42 12.28
C ALA A 347 6.89 -0.23 10.75
N PRO A 348 6.26 -1.10 9.93
CA PRO A 348 6.30 -0.96 8.48
C PRO A 348 5.78 0.41 8.03
N GLN A 349 6.64 1.24 7.44
CA GLN A 349 6.34 2.64 7.02
C GLN A 349 5.54 2.68 5.71
N VAL A 350 4.34 2.11 5.76
CA VAL A 350 3.42 1.95 4.64
C VAL A 350 2.05 2.44 5.08
N SER A 351 1.38 3.22 4.23
CA SER A 351 0.02 3.69 4.50
C SER A 351 -0.97 2.52 4.57
N ARG A 352 -2.08 2.74 5.27
CA ARG A 352 -3.08 1.71 5.55
C ARG A 352 -4.42 2.10 4.99
N HIS A 353 -5.06 1.14 4.34
CA HIS A 353 -6.49 1.20 4.02
C HIS A 353 -7.32 0.63 5.17
N ASP A 354 -8.63 0.85 5.10
CA ASP A 354 -9.61 0.25 6.00
C ASP A 354 -9.38 -1.27 6.20
N GLY A 355 -9.45 -1.72 7.45
CA GLY A 355 -9.20 -3.11 7.84
C GLY A 355 -7.73 -3.39 8.20
N TYR A 356 -6.82 -2.45 7.93
CA TYR A 356 -5.40 -2.51 8.31
C TYR A 356 -4.93 -1.28 9.09
N GLU A 357 -5.71 -0.21 9.17
CA GLU A 357 -5.33 1.08 9.72
C GLU A 357 -5.09 1.12 11.22
N THR A 358 -5.43 0.04 11.93
CA THR A 358 -5.17 -0.15 13.36
C THR A 358 -4.13 -1.24 13.63
N ALA A 359 -3.62 -1.92 12.59
CA ALA A 359 -2.66 -3.01 12.71
C ALA A 359 -1.22 -2.56 12.45
N PHE A 360 -0.26 -3.35 12.93
CA PHE A 360 1.18 -3.20 12.64
C PHE A 360 1.82 -1.92 13.20
N PHE A 361 1.49 -1.53 14.44
CA PHE A 361 2.08 -0.37 15.12
C PHE A 361 2.90 -0.74 16.35
N GLU A 362 2.32 -1.54 17.25
CA GLU A 362 2.94 -1.91 18.52
C GLU A 362 3.42 -3.36 18.46
N PHE A 363 4.73 -3.57 18.62
CA PHE A 363 5.35 -4.87 18.53
C PHE A 363 6.05 -5.23 19.84
N GLU A 364 5.77 -6.42 20.34
CA GLU A 364 6.57 -7.11 21.33
C GLU A 364 7.72 -7.86 20.63
N ALA A 365 8.87 -8.00 21.31
CA ALA A 365 9.96 -8.82 20.82
C ALA A 365 9.57 -10.31 20.81
N LEU A 366 10.02 -11.03 19.79
CA LEU A 366 9.73 -12.46 19.60
C LEU A 366 11.01 -13.27 19.78
N THR A 367 10.95 -14.40 20.48
CA THR A 367 12.12 -15.27 20.68
C THR A 367 11.89 -16.66 20.12
N TYR A 368 12.78 -17.08 19.24
CA TYR A 368 12.85 -18.42 18.67
C TYR A 368 13.99 -19.21 19.32
N THR A 369 13.85 -20.53 19.41
CA THR A 369 14.93 -21.43 19.85
C THR A 369 15.42 -22.21 18.64
N VAL A 370 16.74 -22.23 18.44
CA VAL A 370 17.40 -23.02 17.39
C VAL A 370 17.35 -24.50 17.72
#